data_AF-A0A382KE97-F1
#
_entry.id   AF-A0A382KE97-F1
#
_cell.length_a   1.000
_cell.length_b   1.000
_cell.length_c   1.000
_cell.angle_alpha   90.00
_cell.angle_beta   90.00
_cell.angle_gamma   90.00
#
_symmetry.space_group_name_H-M   'P 1'
#
loop_
_entity.id
_entity.type
_entity.pdbx_description
1 polymer ?
#
loop_
_entity_poly.entity_id
_entity_poly.type
_entity_poly.pdbx_seq_one_letter_code
_entity_poly.pdbx_strand_id
1 'polypeptide(L)'
;MLFRLDPQALILLIPALIFALSFHEYAHAWMANRLGDNTAARMGRLTLNPMAHLDPMGSMMILFVGFGWAKPVPVDPRFLGNPRTDMMKVAAAGPLANFILAFCGGMILRSLNGSGLLNEAILIMLLYFIQINIALAVFNLIPIAPLDGSQIFSGYLARTNPDLAWKIQTYGPQ
;
A
#
# COMPACT_ATOMS: atom_id res chain seq x y z
N MET A 1 -2.82 0.92 21.78
CA MET A 1 -3.78 2.02 21.56
C MET A 1 -2.97 3.23 21.13
N LEU A 2 -3.19 3.79 19.92
CA LEU A 2 -2.33 4.82 19.32
C LEU A 2 -2.17 6.06 20.21
N PHE A 3 -3.19 6.41 21.00
CA PHE A 3 -3.13 7.47 22.02
C PHE A 3 -2.19 7.23 23.21
N ARG A 4 -1.58 6.03 23.32
CA ARG A 4 -0.53 5.75 24.31
C ARG A 4 0.87 6.10 23.80
N LEU A 5 1.02 6.38 22.50
CA LEU A 5 2.29 6.88 21.96
C LEU A 5 2.44 8.36 22.32
N ASP A 6 3.69 8.81 22.41
CA ASP A 6 3.97 10.23 22.59
C ASP A 6 3.27 11.06 21.49
N PRO A 7 2.62 12.19 21.84
CA PRO A 7 1.94 13.03 20.85
C PRO A 7 2.84 13.44 19.69
N GLN A 8 4.14 13.62 19.94
CA GLN A 8 5.16 13.89 18.93
C GLN A 8 5.28 12.75 17.91
N ALA A 9 5.24 11.50 18.35
CA ALA A 9 5.30 10.34 17.46
C ALA A 9 4.05 10.27 16.57
N LEU A 10 2.85 10.59 17.10
CA LEU A 10 1.62 10.62 16.32
C LEU A 10 1.65 11.68 15.22
N ILE A 11 2.15 12.88 15.52
CA ILE A 11 2.25 13.99 14.56
C ILE A 11 3.18 13.64 13.40
N LEU A 12 4.23 12.85 13.65
CA LEU A 12 5.16 12.40 12.60
C LEU A 12 4.64 11.17 11.85
N LEU A 13 4.00 10.23 12.54
CA LEU A 13 3.55 8.95 12.01
C LEU A 13 2.34 9.09 11.10
N ILE A 14 1.33 9.89 11.49
CA ILE A 14 0.07 9.98 10.75
C ILE A 14 0.28 10.50 9.31
N PRO A 15 1.00 11.61 9.06
CA PRO A 15 1.25 12.07 7.70
C PRO A 15 2.05 11.07 6.87
N ALA A 16 3.06 10.43 7.46
CA ALA A 16 3.87 9.43 6.80
C ALA A 16 3.02 8.21 6.38
N LEU A 17 2.15 7.73 7.27
CA LEU A 17 1.24 6.63 7.00
C LEU A 17 0.22 6.98 5.91
N ILE A 18 -0.41 8.14 6.01
CA ILE A 18 -1.40 8.62 5.04
C ILE A 18 -0.76 8.74 3.66
N PHE A 19 0.44 9.30 3.58
CA PHE A 19 1.16 9.43 2.33
C PHE A 19 1.54 8.06 1.75
N ALA A 20 2.09 7.16 2.56
CA ALA A 20 2.47 5.82 2.14
C ALA A 20 1.26 5.04 1.58
N LEU A 21 0.13 5.05 2.29
CA LEU A 21 -1.11 4.42 1.83
C LEU A 21 -1.65 5.06 0.55
N SER A 22 -1.64 6.39 0.45
CA SER A 22 -2.12 7.09 -0.75
C SER A 22 -1.27 6.76 -1.97
N PHE A 23 0.05 6.67 -1.81
CA PHE A 23 0.96 6.31 -2.89
C PHE A 23 0.83 4.83 -3.28
N HIS A 24 0.59 3.94 -2.30
CA HIS A 24 0.32 2.53 -2.50
C HIS A 24 -0.94 2.31 -3.36
N GLU A 25 -2.07 2.88 -2.96
CA GLU A 25 -3.34 2.79 -3.71
C GLU A 25 -3.24 3.48 -5.08
N TYR A 26 -2.55 4.62 -5.16
CA TYR A 26 -2.26 5.26 -6.43
C TYR A 26 -1.50 4.33 -7.39
N ALA A 27 -0.52 3.56 -6.88
CA ALA A 27 0.26 2.64 -7.71
C ALA A 27 -0.60 1.51 -8.29
N HIS A 28 -1.54 0.96 -7.52
CA HIS A 28 -2.53 0.01 -8.05
C HIS A 28 -3.36 0.64 -9.17
N ALA A 29 -3.94 1.82 -8.92
CA ALA A 29 -4.78 2.53 -9.89
C ALA A 29 -4.00 2.89 -11.17
N TRP A 30 -2.75 3.30 -11.03
CA TRP A 30 -1.87 3.62 -12.15
C TRP A 30 -1.53 2.38 -12.97
N MET A 31 -1.21 1.27 -12.33
CA MET A 31 -0.90 0.02 -13.02
C MET A 31 -2.13 -0.54 -13.75
N ALA A 32 -3.31 -0.53 -13.11
CA ALA A 32 -4.56 -0.95 -13.73
C ALA A 32 -4.86 -0.13 -14.99
N ASN A 33 -4.76 1.21 -14.88
CA ASN A 33 -4.96 2.12 -16.02
C ASN A 33 -3.95 1.89 -17.14
N ARG A 34 -2.69 1.58 -16.81
CA ARG A 34 -1.66 1.26 -17.80
C ARG A 34 -1.89 -0.07 -18.51
N LEU A 35 -2.54 -1.02 -17.86
CA LEU A 35 -2.85 -2.35 -18.41
C LEU A 35 -4.21 -2.39 -19.14
N GLY A 36 -4.92 -1.27 -19.20
CA GLY A 36 -6.16 -1.11 -19.98
C GLY A 36 -7.41 -0.87 -19.15
N ASP A 37 -7.37 -1.07 -17.82
CA ASP A 37 -8.50 -0.84 -16.93
C ASP A 37 -8.49 0.58 -16.35
N ASN A 38 -9.27 1.47 -16.97
CA ASN A 38 -9.45 2.84 -16.53
C ASN A 38 -10.57 3.02 -15.49
N THR A 39 -11.09 1.95 -14.87
CA THR A 39 -12.17 2.01 -13.87
C THR A 39 -11.80 2.87 -12.67
N ALA A 40 -10.65 2.61 -12.05
CA ALA A 40 -10.13 3.41 -10.95
C ALA A 40 -9.91 4.89 -11.36
N ALA A 41 -9.41 5.14 -12.56
CA ALA A 41 -9.20 6.49 -13.07
C ALA A 41 -10.51 7.26 -13.24
N ARG A 42 -11.56 6.64 -13.80
CA ARG A 42 -12.90 7.23 -13.92
C ARG A 42 -13.54 7.54 -12.56
N MET A 43 -13.20 6.79 -11.52
CA MET A 43 -13.64 7.04 -10.14
C MET A 43 -12.78 8.08 -9.41
N GLY A 44 -11.84 8.74 -10.10
CA GLY A 44 -10.97 9.76 -9.51
C GLY A 44 -9.90 9.19 -8.56
N ARG A 45 -9.57 7.89 -8.66
CA ARG A 45 -8.53 7.24 -7.84
C ARG A 45 -7.10 7.44 -8.35
N LEU A 46 -6.93 7.94 -9.58
CA LEU A 46 -5.61 8.24 -10.13
C LEU A 46 -5.09 9.60 -9.62
N THR A 47 -4.93 9.73 -8.31
CA THR A 47 -4.48 10.94 -7.61
C THR A 47 -3.65 10.56 -6.40
N LEU A 48 -2.80 11.47 -5.90
CA LEU A 48 -2.12 11.33 -4.62
C LEU A 48 -2.90 11.99 -3.47
N ASN A 49 -4.09 12.53 -3.75
CA ASN A 49 -4.96 13.09 -2.71
C ASN A 49 -5.42 11.99 -1.75
N PRO A 50 -5.05 12.03 -0.45
CA PRO A 50 -5.41 10.98 0.49
C PRO A 50 -6.91 10.79 0.67
N MET A 51 -7.69 11.85 0.51
CA MET A 51 -9.15 11.78 0.63
C MET A 51 -9.79 10.89 -0.44
N ALA A 52 -9.09 10.65 -1.56
CA ALA A 52 -9.56 9.71 -2.56
C ALA A 52 -9.37 8.25 -2.13
N HIS A 53 -8.40 7.96 -1.24
CA HIS A 53 -7.94 6.61 -0.91
C HIS A 53 -8.33 6.16 0.50
N LEU A 54 -8.52 7.08 1.42
CA LEU A 54 -8.88 6.77 2.80
C LEU A 54 -10.36 6.39 2.91
N ASP A 55 -10.63 5.32 3.66
CA ASP A 55 -11.98 4.99 4.12
C ASP A 55 -12.24 5.76 5.43
N PRO A 56 -13.33 6.54 5.57
CA PRO A 56 -13.62 7.28 6.80
C PRO A 56 -13.73 6.38 8.04
N MET A 57 -14.31 5.18 7.90
CA MET A 57 -14.45 4.22 8.99
C MET A 57 -13.13 3.51 9.27
N GLY A 58 -12.40 3.11 8.23
CA GLY A 58 -11.05 2.55 8.37
C GLY A 58 -10.08 3.53 9.04
N SER A 59 -10.12 4.80 8.66
CA SER A 59 -9.31 5.88 9.25
C SER A 59 -9.66 6.11 10.72
N MET A 60 -10.95 6.04 11.08
CA MET A 60 -11.40 6.15 12.46
C MET A 60 -10.94 4.94 13.30
N MET A 61 -10.98 3.74 12.73
CA MET A 61 -10.49 2.53 13.40
C MET A 61 -8.99 2.61 13.70
N ILE A 62 -8.17 3.22 12.83
CA ILE A 62 -6.77 3.48 13.13
C ILE A 62 -6.67 4.27 14.44
N LEU A 63 -7.38 5.39 14.57
CA LEU A 63 -7.29 6.26 15.76
C LEU A 63 -7.68 5.55 17.05
N PHE A 64 -8.80 4.81 17.07
CA PHE A 64 -9.33 4.22 18.30
C PHE A 64 -8.79 2.83 18.63
N VAL A 65 -8.54 2.01 17.60
CA VAL A 65 -8.19 0.59 17.75
C VAL A 65 -6.71 0.34 17.46
N GLY A 66 -6.07 1.20 16.67
CA GLY A 66 -4.70 0.99 16.21
C GLY A 66 -4.58 0.16 14.94
N PHE A 67 -5.72 -0.14 14.29
CA PHE A 67 -5.80 -0.92 13.06
C PHE A 67 -6.86 -0.30 12.14
N GLY A 68 -6.60 -0.25 10.84
CA GLY A 68 -7.60 0.15 9.87
C GLY A 68 -7.12 -0.09 8.44
N TRP A 69 -8.00 0.21 7.50
CA TRP A 69 -7.82 -0.12 6.08
C TRP A 69 -8.07 1.10 5.20
N ALA A 70 -7.45 1.09 4.02
CA ALA A 70 -7.76 2.03 2.95
C ALA A 70 -8.99 1.56 2.18
N LYS A 71 -9.60 2.47 1.41
CA LYS A 71 -10.69 2.12 0.50
C LYS A 71 -10.07 1.47 -0.75
N PRO A 72 -10.29 0.17 -0.99
CA PRO A 72 -9.58 -0.57 -2.03
C PRO A 72 -9.83 0.00 -3.42
N VAL A 73 -8.81 -0.09 -4.28
CA VAL A 73 -8.91 0.33 -5.68
C VAL A 73 -9.66 -0.74 -6.49
N PRO A 74 -10.76 -0.37 -7.17
CA PRO A 74 -11.49 -1.31 -8.01
C PRO A 74 -10.68 -1.62 -9.27
N VAL A 75 -10.55 -2.91 -9.58
CA VAL A 75 -9.89 -3.43 -10.77
C VAL A 75 -10.86 -4.36 -11.47
N ASP A 76 -11.15 -4.12 -12.74
CA ASP A 76 -12.03 -4.95 -13.56
C ASP A 76 -11.20 -5.80 -14.53
N PRO A 77 -11.08 -7.13 -14.27
CA PRO A 77 -10.24 -8.01 -15.08
C PRO A 77 -10.68 -8.12 -16.54
N ARG A 78 -11.92 -7.73 -16.88
CA ARG A 78 -12.45 -7.82 -18.25
C ARG A 78 -11.80 -6.84 -19.21
N PHE A 79 -11.24 -5.74 -18.71
CA PHE A 79 -10.52 -4.76 -19.52
C PHE A 79 -9.02 -5.06 -19.64
N LEU A 80 -8.51 -6.04 -18.90
CA LEU A 80 -7.09 -6.43 -18.92
C LEU A 80 -6.81 -7.38 -20.09
N GLY A 81 -5.67 -7.17 -20.76
CA GLY A 81 -5.27 -8.01 -21.90
C GLY A 81 -4.99 -9.46 -21.48
N ASN A 82 -4.29 -9.67 -20.37
CA ASN A 82 -4.02 -10.98 -19.78
C ASN A 82 -4.47 -10.99 -18.31
N PRO A 83 -5.77 -11.23 -18.01
CA PRO A 83 -6.35 -10.99 -16.69
C PRO A 83 -5.57 -11.61 -15.53
N ARG A 84 -5.10 -12.85 -15.67
CA ARG A 84 -4.34 -13.55 -14.62
C ARG A 84 -3.00 -12.87 -14.30
N THR A 85 -2.20 -12.55 -15.31
CA THR A 85 -0.88 -11.94 -15.10
C THR A 85 -0.98 -10.46 -14.79
N ASP A 86 -1.98 -9.79 -15.35
CA ASP A 86 -2.16 -8.36 -15.20
C ASP A 86 -2.73 -8.03 -13.82
N MET A 87 -3.63 -8.86 -13.28
CA MET A 87 -4.01 -8.76 -11.86
C MET A 87 -2.81 -8.93 -10.91
N MET A 88 -1.91 -9.87 -11.18
CA MET A 88 -0.69 -10.02 -10.37
C MET A 88 0.20 -8.77 -10.42
N LYS A 89 0.33 -8.14 -11.60
CA LYS A 89 1.10 -6.90 -11.75
C LYS A 89 0.44 -5.74 -11.01
N VAL A 90 -0.88 -5.62 -11.09
CA VAL A 90 -1.64 -4.59 -10.36
C VAL A 90 -1.45 -4.79 -8.86
N ALA A 91 -1.67 -6.00 -8.34
CA ALA A 91 -1.47 -6.31 -6.93
C ALA A 91 -0.02 -6.09 -6.46
N ALA A 92 0.98 -6.39 -7.30
CA ALA A 92 2.38 -6.11 -6.97
C ALA A 92 2.74 -4.61 -6.97
N ALA A 93 1.98 -3.77 -7.68
CA ALA A 93 2.30 -2.35 -7.84
C ALA A 93 2.32 -1.59 -6.50
N GLY A 94 1.36 -1.85 -5.60
CA GLY A 94 1.30 -1.25 -4.28
C GLY A 94 2.54 -1.57 -3.41
N PRO A 95 2.84 -2.85 -3.14
CA PRO A 95 4.03 -3.23 -2.36
C PRO A 95 5.34 -2.74 -2.98
N LEU A 96 5.48 -2.77 -4.31
CA LEU A 96 6.65 -2.24 -5.00
C LEU A 96 6.79 -0.73 -4.83
N ALA A 97 5.68 0.02 -4.89
CA ALA A 97 5.69 1.46 -4.66
C ALA A 97 6.16 1.79 -3.23
N ASN A 98 5.74 1.03 -2.23
CA ASN A 98 6.21 1.19 -0.86
C ASN A 98 7.71 0.86 -0.72
N PHE A 99 8.22 -0.18 -1.36
CA PHE A 99 9.66 -0.43 -1.37
C PHE A 99 10.45 0.70 -2.02
N ILE A 100 9.94 1.29 -3.10
CA ILE A 100 10.54 2.46 -3.74
C ILE A 100 10.56 3.65 -2.78
N LEU A 101 9.46 3.93 -2.08
CA LEU A 101 9.40 4.99 -1.07
C LEU A 101 10.38 4.76 0.08
N ALA A 102 10.45 3.54 0.61
CA ALA A 102 11.41 3.18 1.66
C ALA A 102 12.86 3.37 1.18
N PHE A 103 13.17 2.96 -0.04
CA PHE A 103 14.49 3.16 -0.65
C PHE A 103 14.84 4.63 -0.80
N CYS A 104 13.91 5.45 -1.32
CA CYS A 104 14.08 6.90 -1.42
C CYS A 104 14.29 7.55 -0.05
N GLY A 105 13.52 7.15 0.98
CA GLY A 105 13.71 7.60 2.35
C GLY A 105 15.10 7.27 2.90
N GLY A 106 15.59 6.05 2.64
CA GLY A 106 16.94 5.62 3.02
C GLY A 106 18.05 6.41 2.32
N MET A 107 17.86 6.73 1.03
CA MET A 107 18.81 7.56 0.27
C MET A 107 18.85 9.01 0.78
N ILE A 108 17.69 9.58 1.12
CA ILE A 108 17.62 10.91 1.75
C ILE A 108 18.35 10.88 3.09
N LEU A 109 18.07 9.88 3.94
CA LEU A 109 18.73 9.73 5.23
C LEU A 109 20.26 9.63 5.08
N ARG A 110 20.73 8.80 4.15
CA ARG A 110 22.17 8.67 3.86
C ARG A 110 22.80 9.99 3.41
N SER A 111 22.09 10.76 2.59
CA SER A 111 22.60 12.03 2.04
C SER A 111 22.63 13.14 3.10
N LEU A 112 21.70 13.12 4.05
CA LEU A 112 21.67 14.07 5.15
C LEU A 112 22.67 13.74 6.26
N ASN A 113 23.09 12.48 6.38
CA ASN A 113 24.06 12.06 7.37
C ASN A 113 25.43 12.74 7.12
N GLY A 114 25.88 13.54 8.09
CA GLY A 114 27.11 14.34 7.97
C GLY A 114 26.95 15.70 7.28
N SER A 115 25.74 16.07 6.85
CA SER A 115 25.47 17.40 6.24
C SER A 115 25.26 18.52 7.27
N GLY A 116 25.10 18.19 8.55
CA GLY A 116 24.72 19.13 9.61
C GLY A 116 23.24 19.53 9.61
N LEU A 117 22.47 19.15 8.58
CA LEU A 117 21.02 19.39 8.49
C LEU A 117 20.16 18.33 9.18
N LEU A 118 20.78 17.21 9.57
CA LEU A 118 20.11 16.10 10.21
C LEU A 118 19.92 16.39 11.71
N ASN A 119 18.72 16.83 12.09
CA ASN A 119 18.32 16.92 13.48
C ASN A 119 17.55 15.65 13.92
N GLU A 120 17.34 15.52 15.24
CA GLU A 120 16.67 14.35 15.83
C GLU A 120 15.25 14.16 15.28
N ALA A 121 14.49 15.25 15.10
CA ALA A 121 13.13 15.18 14.56
C ALA A 121 13.09 14.64 13.12
N ILE A 122 13.97 15.12 12.23
CA ILE A 122 14.08 14.66 10.84
C ILE A 122 14.52 13.20 10.79
N LEU A 123 15.49 12.83 11.64
CA LEU A 123 15.94 11.44 11.75
C LEU A 123 14.79 10.51 12.13
N ILE A 124 14.05 10.83 13.20
CA ILE A 124 12.91 10.02 13.67
C ILE A 124 11.82 9.95 12.59
N MET A 125 11.49 11.07 11.95
CA MET A 125 10.50 11.13 10.88
C MET A 125 10.90 10.22 9.69
N LEU A 126 12.15 10.29 9.23
CA LEU A 126 12.64 9.45 8.13
C LEU A 126 12.66 7.96 8.52
N LEU A 127 13.06 7.64 9.75
CA LEU A 127 13.03 6.26 10.24
C LEU A 127 11.61 5.71 10.27
N TYR A 128 10.63 6.45 10.78
CA TYR A 128 9.23 6.04 10.74
C TYR A 128 8.72 5.89 9.31
N PHE A 129 9.04 6.85 8.43
CA PHE A 129 8.64 6.77 7.03
C PHE A 129 9.16 5.50 6.34
N ILE A 130 10.45 5.17 6.53
CA ILE A 130 11.05 3.95 5.98
C ILE A 130 10.41 2.71 6.58
N GLN A 131 10.26 2.66 7.92
CA GLN A 131 9.68 1.52 8.61
C GLN A 131 8.23 1.25 8.19
N ILE A 132 7.40 2.29 8.09
CA ILE A 132 6.00 2.17 7.66
C ILE A 132 5.93 1.63 6.24
N ASN A 133 6.72 2.16 5.32
CA ASN A 133 6.71 1.69 3.93
C ASN A 133 7.17 0.23 3.82
N ILE A 134 8.24 -0.15 4.52
CA ILE A 134 8.68 -1.56 4.55
C ILE A 134 7.60 -2.45 5.18
N ALA A 135 7.03 -2.03 6.31
CA ALA A 135 5.98 -2.79 6.99
C ALA A 135 4.75 -2.98 6.10
N LEU A 136 4.27 -1.92 5.45
CA LEU A 136 3.14 -2.00 4.51
C LEU A 136 3.46 -2.89 3.30
N ALA A 137 4.69 -2.81 2.76
CA ALA A 137 5.10 -3.65 1.64
C ALA A 137 5.14 -5.13 2.04
N VAL A 138 5.81 -5.46 3.15
CA VAL A 138 5.93 -6.85 3.63
C VAL A 138 4.57 -7.41 4.03
N PHE A 139 3.76 -6.63 4.74
CA PHE A 139 2.42 -7.04 5.16
C PHE A 139 1.53 -7.34 3.95
N ASN A 140 1.51 -6.46 2.95
CA ASN A 140 0.72 -6.68 1.74
C ASN A 140 1.26 -7.81 0.85
N LEU A 141 2.48 -8.32 1.05
CA LEU A 141 2.98 -9.51 0.34
C LEU A 141 2.55 -10.84 0.98
N ILE A 142 1.95 -10.82 2.17
CA ILE A 142 1.46 -12.03 2.83
C ILE A 142 0.34 -12.64 1.96
N PRO A 143 0.40 -13.94 1.60
CA PRO A 143 -0.57 -14.60 0.71
C PRO A 143 -1.89 -14.93 1.42
N ILE A 144 -2.52 -13.93 2.04
CA ILE A 144 -3.77 -14.05 2.79
C ILE A 144 -4.70 -12.92 2.35
N ALA A 145 -5.91 -13.26 1.89
CA ALA A 145 -6.91 -12.25 1.59
C ALA A 145 -7.32 -11.49 2.86
N PRO A 146 -7.56 -10.17 2.80
CA PRO A 146 -7.72 -9.32 1.61
C PRO A 146 -6.42 -8.68 1.05
N LEU A 147 -5.24 -9.11 1.51
CA LEU A 147 -3.96 -8.50 1.15
C LEU A 147 -3.54 -8.79 -0.29
N ASP A 148 -2.73 -7.90 -0.88
CA ASP A 148 -2.29 -8.00 -2.28
C ASP A 148 -1.59 -9.32 -2.61
N GLY A 149 -0.85 -9.88 -1.65
CA GLY A 149 -0.13 -11.13 -1.76
C GLY A 149 -1.04 -12.27 -2.20
N SER A 150 -2.29 -12.28 -1.74
CA SER A 150 -3.27 -13.27 -2.19
C SER A 150 -3.44 -13.25 -3.72
N GLN A 151 -3.54 -12.07 -4.33
CA GLN A 151 -3.67 -11.90 -5.77
C GLN A 151 -2.34 -12.16 -6.51
N ILE A 152 -1.21 -11.70 -5.95
CA ILE A 152 0.12 -11.94 -6.51
C ILE A 152 0.40 -13.45 -6.61
N PHE A 153 0.16 -14.20 -5.54
CA PHE A 153 0.46 -15.63 -5.51
C PHE A 153 -0.64 -16.48 -6.16
N SER A 154 -1.88 -16.00 -6.24
CA SER A 154 -2.98 -16.76 -6.83
C SER A 154 -2.74 -17.18 -8.28
N GLY A 155 -2.09 -16.34 -9.10
CA GLY A 155 -1.80 -16.70 -10.49
C GLY A 155 -0.78 -17.84 -10.63
N TYR A 156 0.14 -17.97 -9.66
CA TYR A 156 1.06 -19.10 -9.57
C TYR A 156 0.37 -20.33 -8.99
N LEU A 157 -0.33 -20.16 -7.86
CA LEU A 157 -1.09 -21.22 -7.19
C LEU A 157 -2.16 -21.82 -8.10
N ALA A 158 -2.82 -21.04 -8.95
CA ALA A 158 -3.81 -21.55 -9.90
C ALA A 158 -3.21 -22.52 -10.93
N ARG A 159 -1.90 -22.47 -11.18
CA ARG A 159 -1.21 -23.42 -12.06
C ARG A 159 -0.78 -24.70 -11.33
N THR A 160 -0.39 -24.58 -10.06
CA THR A 160 0.17 -25.70 -9.29
C THR A 160 -0.89 -26.43 -8.45
N ASN A 161 -1.80 -25.68 -7.83
CA ASN A 161 -2.83 -26.19 -6.92
C ASN A 161 -4.10 -25.29 -6.94
N PRO A 162 -5.01 -25.50 -7.92
CA PRO A 162 -6.19 -24.65 -8.14
C PRO A 162 -7.11 -24.53 -6.92
N ASP A 163 -7.25 -25.59 -6.14
CA ASP A 163 -8.11 -25.61 -4.94
C ASP A 163 -7.58 -24.67 -3.85
N LEU A 164 -6.26 -24.58 -3.72
CA LEU A 164 -5.62 -23.67 -2.76
C LEU A 164 -5.74 -22.22 -3.21
N ALA A 165 -5.61 -21.96 -4.51
CA ALA A 165 -5.82 -20.62 -5.07
C ALA A 165 -7.26 -20.14 -4.81
N TRP A 166 -8.25 -21.00 -5.01
CA TRP A 166 -9.65 -20.68 -4.77
C TRP A 166 -9.93 -20.41 -3.28
N LYS A 167 -9.41 -21.24 -2.37
CA LYS A 167 -9.56 -21.03 -0.92
C LYS A 167 -8.96 -19.71 -0.44
N ILE A 168 -7.81 -19.32 -0.95
CA ILE A 168 -7.15 -18.06 -0.58
C ILE A 168 -7.92 -16.84 -1.13
N GLN A 169 -8.49 -16.95 -2.34
CA GLN A 169 -9.28 -15.87 -2.96
C GLN A 169 -10.72 -15.75 -2.44
N THR A 170 -11.26 -16.76 -1.74
CA THR A 170 -12.67 -16.78 -1.30
C THR A 170 -13.05 -15.56 -0.44
N TYR A 171 -12.08 -14.98 0.27
CA TYR A 171 -12.26 -13.80 1.12
C TYR A 171 -11.55 -12.54 0.58
N GLY A 172 -11.11 -12.55 -0.68
CA GLY A 172 -10.42 -11.42 -1.32
C GLY A 172 -11.38 -10.28 -1.71
N PRO A 173 -10.86 -9.05 -1.92
CA PRO A 173 -11.67 -7.98 -2.49
C PRO A 173 -12.12 -8.39 -3.91
N GLN A 174 -13.44 -8.37 -4.14
CA GLN A 174 -14.09 -8.63 -5.43
C GLN A 174 -14.25 -7.35 -6.24
#